data_AF-A0A4R1R2T0-F1
#
_entry.id   AF-A0A4R1R2T0-F1
#
_cell.length_a   1.000
_cell.length_b   1.000
_cell.length_c   1.000
_cell.angle_alpha   90.00
_cell.angle_beta   90.00
_cell.angle_gamma   90.00
#
_symmetry.space_group_name_H-M   'P 1'
#
loop_
_entity.id
_entity.type
_entity.pdbx_description
1 polymer ?
#
loop_
_entity_poly.entity_id
_entity_poly.type
_entity_poly.pdbx_seq_one_letter_code
_entity_poly.pdbx_strand_id
1 'polypeptide(L)'
;MHNLKQMAATLNVYQEHGFTSPEQLEAAVDTAYQEMRQTSGELKALETKLQGKKELQQQVLAYDYTLYDKDTLRQMDGGQLDAPELPLSTAALKICEMHDLGGQSIKYAPLAMIETLQEAAYQQMQEAAAQAAVPESTMLPDAPEQTLDEYPMPDPMLTLDDLEKCGYRDGDMLPLSKERAMELYERDLTVYAVVDGGGAEMLFDREEFDTQAAGTMYAVSREEWEESPEFDARVQDRLNHQEERERAFLSHEGDCFAIYQVSENDPQRLRFMNMDWLNAHDLSVERGNYDLVYTAPLPETGSIDGRLHKLFEQFNFHRPADFHSPSMSVSDIVAIKRDGVVSCHYCDSAGFQEIPGFLPSNPLKNAEMTVEDDYGMIDGIINNGSKATVAELEAQARGGQPISLMDLADAVHREERDKKKSVMEQLRQSPKQERKKTAPKRSAEREL
;
A
#
# COMPACT_ATOMS: atom_id res chain seq x y z
N MET A 1 -10.58 45.48 57.60
CA MET A 1 -10.17 44.54 58.65
C MET A 1 -10.74 43.16 58.31
N HIS A 2 -9.96 42.33 57.61
CA HIS A 2 -10.35 40.93 57.37
C HIS A 2 -10.40 40.22 58.73
N ASN A 3 -11.47 39.47 58.96
CA ASN A 3 -11.84 38.92 60.26
C ASN A 3 -10.85 37.81 60.66
N LEU A 4 -9.80 38.17 61.41
CA LEU A 4 -8.75 37.25 61.90
C LEU A 4 -9.30 36.01 62.61
N LYS A 5 -10.52 36.06 63.18
CA LYS A 5 -11.15 34.88 63.80
C LYS A 5 -11.58 33.84 62.76
N GLN A 6 -12.04 34.28 61.58
CA GLN A 6 -12.42 33.36 60.50
C GLN A 6 -11.19 32.72 59.87
N MET A 7 -10.09 33.46 59.69
CA MET A 7 -8.82 32.89 59.21
C MET A 7 -8.19 31.91 60.20
N ALA A 8 -8.28 32.17 61.51
CA ALA A 8 -7.78 31.23 62.53
C ALA A 8 -8.63 29.94 62.60
N ALA A 9 -9.96 30.08 62.45
CA ALA A 9 -10.85 28.92 62.42
C ALA A 9 -10.61 28.04 61.18
N THR A 10 -10.39 28.64 60.00
CA THR A 10 -10.07 27.88 58.79
C THR A 10 -8.69 27.21 58.88
N LEU A 11 -7.67 27.90 59.41
CA LEU A 11 -6.34 27.31 59.62
C LEU A 11 -6.36 26.09 60.57
N ASN A 12 -7.15 26.14 61.64
CA ASN A 12 -7.30 24.99 62.55
C ASN A 12 -7.94 23.77 61.86
N VAL A 13 -8.96 23.99 61.02
CA VAL A 13 -9.65 22.90 60.31
C VAL A 13 -8.70 22.21 59.31
N TYR A 14 -7.85 22.96 58.61
CA TYR A 14 -6.87 22.36 57.70
C TYR A 14 -5.82 21.52 58.45
N GLN A 15 -5.35 22.03 59.60
CA GLN A 15 -4.38 21.32 60.44
C GLN A 15 -4.97 20.04 61.06
N GLU A 16 -6.26 20.03 61.42
CA GLU A 16 -6.96 18.82 61.88
C GLU A 16 -7.01 17.72 60.82
N HIS A 17 -7.05 18.09 59.54
CA HIS A 17 -6.97 17.17 58.41
C HIS A 17 -5.54 16.92 57.89
N GLY A 18 -4.52 17.41 58.60
CA GLY A 18 -3.11 17.17 58.27
C GLY A 18 -2.51 18.09 57.20
N PHE A 19 -3.21 19.15 56.80
CA PHE A 19 -2.74 20.13 55.81
C PHE A 19 -2.22 21.39 56.50
N THR A 20 -1.10 21.92 56.00
CA THR A 20 -0.43 23.10 56.59
C THR A 20 -0.87 24.41 55.96
N SER A 21 -1.53 24.38 54.80
CA SER A 21 -2.12 25.55 54.13
C SER A 21 -3.33 25.15 53.25
N PRO A 22 -4.20 26.12 52.90
CA PRO A 22 -5.29 25.90 51.93
C PRO A 22 -4.78 25.47 50.55
N GLU A 23 -3.67 26.06 50.11
CA GLU A 23 -3.01 25.73 48.83
C GLU A 23 -2.52 24.27 48.79
N GLN A 24 -2.06 23.74 49.92
CA GLN A 24 -1.65 22.33 50.01
C GLN A 24 -2.84 21.38 49.90
N LEU A 25 -3.99 21.75 50.45
CA LEU A 25 -5.22 20.97 50.32
C LEU A 25 -5.73 20.99 48.88
N GLU A 26 -5.74 22.15 48.24
CA GLU A 26 -6.18 22.31 46.84
C GLU A 26 -5.30 21.51 45.88
N ALA A 27 -3.98 21.57 46.04
CA ALA A 27 -3.04 20.75 45.27
C ALA A 27 -3.23 19.23 45.48
N ALA A 28 -3.54 18.81 46.71
CA ALA A 28 -3.82 17.41 47.02
C ALA A 28 -5.14 16.94 46.40
N VAL A 29 -6.17 17.80 46.41
CA VAL A 29 -7.46 17.53 45.77
C VAL A 29 -7.28 17.44 44.25
N ASP A 30 -6.56 18.37 43.64
CA ASP A 30 -6.27 18.33 42.20
C ASP A 30 -5.51 17.06 41.82
N THR A 31 -4.50 16.67 42.61
CA THR A 31 -3.76 15.42 42.41
C THR A 31 -4.68 14.20 42.48
N ALA A 32 -5.53 14.13 43.51
CA ALA A 32 -6.50 13.04 43.66
C ALA A 32 -7.52 13.00 42.51
N TYR A 33 -7.96 14.15 41.99
CA TYR A 33 -8.83 14.23 40.82
C TYR A 33 -8.14 13.75 39.55
N GLN A 34 -6.85 14.09 39.36
CA GLN A 34 -6.08 13.59 38.22
C GLN A 34 -5.86 12.08 38.30
N GLU A 35 -5.53 11.54 39.48
CA GLU A 35 -5.39 10.10 39.71
C GLU A 35 -6.71 9.35 39.48
N MET A 36 -7.83 9.90 39.96
CA MET A 36 -9.17 9.35 39.70
C MET A 36 -9.51 9.36 38.20
N ARG A 37 -9.13 10.43 37.49
CA ARG A 37 -9.37 10.55 36.04
C ARG A 37 -8.51 9.56 35.26
N GLN A 38 -7.25 9.38 35.66
CA GLN A 38 -6.34 8.40 35.06
C GLN A 38 -6.86 6.98 35.26
N THR A 39 -7.20 6.61 36.50
CA THR A 39 -7.74 5.28 36.83
C THR A 39 -9.07 5.00 36.10
N SER A 40 -9.93 6.00 35.95
CA SER A 40 -11.17 5.90 35.15
C SER A 40 -10.87 5.66 33.66
N GLY A 41 -9.86 6.33 33.10
CA GLY A 41 -9.39 6.09 31.73
C GLY A 41 -8.86 4.66 31.52
N GLU A 42 -8.05 4.17 32.46
CA GLU A 42 -7.54 2.80 32.46
C GLU A 42 -8.67 1.76 32.57
N LEU A 43 -9.67 2.00 33.41
CA LEU A 43 -10.87 1.17 33.54
C LEU A 43 -11.64 1.07 32.23
N LYS A 44 -11.87 2.21 31.56
CA LYS A 44 -12.56 2.24 30.26
C LYS A 44 -11.79 1.48 29.18
N ALA A 45 -10.45 1.59 29.17
CA ALA A 45 -9.61 0.82 28.25
C ALA A 45 -9.70 -0.69 28.51
N LEU A 46 -9.75 -1.10 29.79
CA LEU A 46 -9.98 -2.50 30.19
C LEU A 46 -11.37 -3.02 29.78
N GLU A 47 -12.41 -2.20 29.91
CA GLU A 47 -13.77 -2.55 29.47
C GLU A 47 -13.83 -2.80 27.97
N THR A 48 -13.21 -1.94 27.15
CA THR A 48 -13.14 -2.15 25.69
C THR A 48 -12.39 -3.44 25.35
N LYS A 49 -11.28 -3.73 26.04
CA LYS A 49 -10.54 -4.99 25.85
C LYS A 49 -11.38 -6.22 26.25
N LEU A 50 -12.17 -6.12 27.32
CA LEU A 50 -13.07 -7.18 27.74
C LEU A 50 -14.17 -7.42 26.71
N GLN A 51 -14.72 -6.35 26.13
CA GLN A 51 -15.75 -6.42 25.10
C GLN A 51 -15.24 -7.11 23.84
N GLY A 52 -14.06 -6.72 23.32
CA GLY A 52 -13.44 -7.39 22.17
C GLY A 52 -13.12 -8.87 22.45
N LYS A 53 -12.73 -9.22 23.68
CA LYS A 53 -12.56 -10.64 24.07
C LYS A 53 -13.88 -11.42 24.09
N LYS A 54 -14.99 -10.80 24.49
CA LYS A 54 -16.32 -11.44 24.44
C LYS A 54 -16.79 -11.67 23.00
N GLU A 55 -16.54 -10.72 22.11
CA GLU A 55 -16.85 -10.85 20.68
C GLU A 55 -16.03 -11.97 20.04
N LEU A 56 -14.73 -12.04 20.32
CA LEU A 56 -13.89 -13.17 19.91
C LEU A 56 -14.39 -14.50 20.49
N GLN A 57 -14.79 -14.52 21.76
CA GLN A 57 -15.37 -15.72 22.38
C GLN A 57 -16.67 -16.14 21.68
N GLN A 58 -17.52 -15.20 21.28
CA GLN A 58 -18.75 -15.46 20.54
C GLN A 58 -18.45 -16.04 19.15
N GLN A 59 -17.49 -15.47 18.42
CA GLN A 59 -17.07 -15.98 17.11
C GLN A 59 -16.46 -17.39 17.19
N VAL A 60 -15.61 -17.65 18.19
CA VAL A 60 -14.93 -18.95 18.35
C VAL A 60 -15.88 -20.07 18.82
N LEU A 61 -16.95 -19.73 19.55
CA LEU A 61 -17.86 -20.72 20.12
C LEU A 61 -19.18 -20.87 19.33
N ALA A 62 -19.40 -20.07 18.29
CA ALA A 62 -20.54 -20.22 17.40
C ALA A 62 -20.38 -21.47 16.50
N TYR A 63 -21.52 -22.08 16.15
CA TYR A 63 -21.55 -23.24 15.26
C TYR A 63 -21.73 -22.79 13.81
N ASP A 64 -20.69 -22.93 13.00
CA ASP A 64 -20.79 -22.78 11.55
C ASP A 64 -21.33 -24.07 10.92
N TYR A 65 -22.33 -23.95 10.05
CA TYR A 65 -22.94 -25.09 9.38
C TYR A 65 -23.22 -24.82 7.91
N THR A 66 -23.23 -25.90 7.13
CA THR A 66 -23.57 -25.88 5.70
C THR A 66 -24.46 -27.07 5.39
N LEU A 67 -25.55 -26.81 4.67
CA LEU A 67 -26.53 -27.79 4.24
C LEU A 67 -26.27 -28.17 2.79
N TYR A 68 -26.24 -29.47 2.52
CA TYR A 68 -26.05 -30.01 1.19
C TYR A 68 -27.24 -30.90 0.82
N ASP A 69 -27.62 -30.86 -0.45
CA ASP A 69 -28.57 -31.81 -1.00
C ASP A 69 -27.93 -33.20 -1.09
N LYS A 70 -28.65 -34.22 -0.64
CA LYS A 70 -28.10 -35.59 -0.52
C LYS A 70 -27.82 -36.24 -1.87
N ASP A 71 -28.67 -36.00 -2.86
CA ASP A 71 -28.62 -36.71 -4.14
C ASP A 71 -27.71 -35.99 -5.15
N THR A 72 -27.66 -34.67 -5.07
CA THR A 72 -26.88 -33.82 -5.99
C THR A 72 -25.57 -33.30 -5.39
N LEU A 73 -25.36 -33.47 -4.08
CA LEU A 73 -24.20 -33.00 -3.31
C LEU A 73 -23.97 -31.48 -3.41
N ARG A 74 -24.97 -30.73 -3.87
CA ARG A 74 -24.89 -29.28 -4.05
C ARG A 74 -25.16 -28.59 -2.73
N GLN A 75 -24.41 -27.52 -2.47
CA GLN A 75 -24.71 -26.64 -1.33
C GLN A 75 -26.10 -26.03 -1.53
N MET A 76 -26.96 -26.19 -0.53
CA MET A 76 -28.30 -25.63 -0.51
C MET A 76 -28.32 -24.31 0.24
N ASP A 77 -27.76 -24.30 1.45
CA ASP A 77 -27.77 -23.17 2.36
C ASP A 77 -26.63 -23.28 3.38
N GLY A 78 -26.32 -22.22 4.11
CA GLY A 78 -25.31 -22.22 5.16
C GLY A 78 -25.46 -21.02 6.08
N GLY A 79 -24.92 -21.13 7.28
CA GLY A 79 -25.01 -20.04 8.24
C GLY A 79 -24.31 -20.33 9.55
N GLN A 80 -24.52 -19.43 10.50
CA GLN A 80 -23.92 -19.49 11.82
C GLN A 80 -25.02 -19.56 12.88
N LEU A 81 -24.90 -20.50 13.81
CA LEU A 81 -25.77 -20.58 14.99
C LEU A 81 -24.97 -20.14 16.23
N ASP A 82 -25.30 -18.95 16.72
CA ASP A 82 -24.76 -18.42 17.98
C ASP A 82 -25.47 -19.04 19.19
N ALA A 83 -25.05 -20.26 19.54
CA ALA A 83 -25.57 -20.99 20.68
C ALA A 83 -24.49 -21.87 21.32
N PRO A 84 -23.40 -21.27 21.84
CA PRO A 84 -22.21 -21.98 22.29
C PRO A 84 -22.44 -22.95 23.46
N GLU A 85 -23.53 -22.74 24.21
CA GLU A 85 -23.89 -23.58 25.35
C GLU A 85 -24.70 -24.83 24.95
N LEU A 86 -25.17 -24.92 23.71
CA LEU A 86 -25.88 -26.10 23.23
C LEU A 86 -24.87 -27.18 22.83
N PRO A 87 -25.08 -28.45 23.22
CA PRO A 87 -24.28 -29.53 22.66
C PRO A 87 -24.55 -29.67 21.16
N LEU A 88 -23.55 -30.12 20.41
CA LEU A 88 -23.57 -30.22 18.94
C LEU A 88 -24.85 -30.90 18.40
N SER A 89 -25.35 -31.94 19.07
CA SER A 89 -26.59 -32.63 18.68
C SER A 89 -27.83 -31.74 18.76
N THR A 90 -27.90 -30.87 19.78
CA THR A 90 -29.02 -29.94 19.98
C THR A 90 -28.89 -28.75 19.04
N ALA A 91 -27.67 -28.27 18.79
CA ALA A 91 -27.40 -27.27 17.76
C ALA A 91 -27.84 -27.77 16.38
N ALA A 92 -27.48 -29.00 16.01
CA ALA A 92 -27.91 -29.62 14.75
C ALA A 92 -29.43 -29.73 14.62
N LEU A 93 -30.13 -30.16 15.68
CA LEU A 93 -31.60 -30.21 15.69
C LEU A 93 -32.22 -28.82 15.49
N LYS A 94 -31.67 -27.81 16.15
CA LYS A 94 -32.15 -26.43 16.03
C LYS A 94 -31.91 -25.85 14.64
N ILE A 95 -30.77 -26.16 14.02
CA ILE A 95 -30.50 -25.84 12.62
C ILE A 95 -31.53 -26.53 11.72
N CYS A 96 -31.83 -27.81 11.95
CA CYS A 96 -32.86 -28.50 11.19
C CYS A 96 -34.25 -27.85 11.37
N GLU A 97 -34.62 -27.42 12.57
CA GLU A 97 -35.88 -26.69 12.81
C GLU A 97 -35.92 -25.33 12.10
N MET A 98 -34.82 -24.57 12.10
CA MET A 98 -34.72 -23.27 11.43
C MET A 98 -34.94 -23.34 9.92
N HIS A 99 -34.58 -24.47 9.30
CA HIS A 99 -34.68 -24.71 7.87
C HIS A 99 -35.90 -25.57 7.49
N ASP A 100 -36.91 -25.69 8.37
CA ASP A 100 -38.12 -26.51 8.18
C ASP A 100 -37.85 -28.02 7.93
N LEU A 101 -36.67 -28.52 8.32
CA LEU A 101 -36.26 -29.92 8.20
C LEU A 101 -36.65 -30.78 9.44
N GLY A 102 -37.32 -30.17 10.42
CA GLY A 102 -37.61 -30.71 11.76
C GLY A 102 -38.52 -31.96 11.86
N GLY A 103 -38.81 -32.65 10.76
CA GLY A 103 -39.64 -33.85 10.71
C GLY A 103 -38.92 -35.15 10.34
N GLN A 104 -37.63 -35.10 10.00
CA GLN A 104 -36.88 -36.26 9.49
C GLN A 104 -35.97 -36.89 10.54
N SER A 105 -35.79 -38.22 10.50
CA SER A 105 -34.84 -38.91 11.38
C SER A 105 -33.40 -38.53 10.99
N ILE A 106 -32.69 -37.82 11.87
CA ILE A 106 -31.27 -37.47 11.66
C ILE A 106 -30.42 -38.75 11.76
N LYS A 107 -29.60 -38.99 10.74
CA LYS A 107 -28.60 -40.06 10.72
C LYS A 107 -27.23 -39.44 10.51
N TYR A 108 -26.22 -39.98 11.18
CA TYR A 108 -24.84 -39.58 10.93
C TYR A 108 -24.46 -39.92 9.48
N ALA A 109 -23.95 -38.92 8.77
CA ALA A 109 -23.32 -39.13 7.49
C ALA A 109 -21.96 -39.83 7.69
N PRO A 110 -21.55 -40.74 6.78
CA PRO A 110 -20.21 -41.31 6.82
C PRO A 110 -19.14 -40.23 6.63
N LEU A 111 -18.04 -40.30 7.39
CA LEU A 111 -16.94 -39.31 7.30
C LEU A 111 -16.34 -39.22 5.88
N ALA A 112 -16.32 -40.32 5.12
CA ALA A 112 -15.83 -40.35 3.74
C ALA A 112 -16.61 -39.42 2.79
N MET A 113 -17.82 -38.99 3.18
CA MET A 113 -18.63 -38.05 2.39
C MET A 113 -18.09 -36.61 2.47
N ILE A 114 -17.28 -36.28 3.48
CA ILE A 114 -16.72 -34.93 3.67
C ILE A 114 -15.80 -34.56 2.50
N GLU A 115 -14.88 -35.46 2.12
CA GLU A 115 -13.97 -35.25 0.99
C GLU A 115 -14.76 -35.06 -0.30
N THR A 116 -15.79 -35.89 -0.55
CA THR A 116 -16.63 -35.77 -1.74
C THR A 116 -17.43 -34.47 -1.79
N LEU A 117 -17.87 -33.95 -0.64
CA LEU A 117 -18.59 -32.67 -0.56
C LEU A 117 -17.64 -31.47 -0.75
N GLN A 118 -16.42 -31.55 -0.22
CA GLN A 118 -15.39 -30.53 -0.43
C GLN A 118 -14.97 -30.44 -1.90
N GLU A 119 -14.75 -31.59 -2.55
CA GLU A 119 -14.46 -31.65 -3.98
C GLU A 119 -15.61 -31.13 -4.84
N ALA A 120 -16.86 -31.52 -4.53
CA ALA A 120 -18.04 -31.02 -5.22
C ALA A 120 -18.22 -29.51 -5.04
N ALA A 121 -17.97 -28.96 -3.84
CA ALA A 121 -18.02 -27.53 -3.57
C ALA A 121 -16.92 -26.77 -4.34
N TYR A 122 -15.71 -27.32 -4.42
CA TYR A 122 -14.61 -26.74 -5.19
C TYR A 122 -14.91 -26.76 -6.69
N GLN A 123 -15.45 -27.86 -7.21
CA GLN A 123 -15.90 -27.96 -8.60
C GLN A 123 -17.05 -26.98 -8.89
N GLN A 124 -18.01 -26.82 -7.98
CA GLN A 124 -19.07 -25.81 -8.14
C GLN A 124 -18.52 -24.38 -8.14
N MET A 125 -17.55 -24.07 -7.28
CA MET A 125 -16.88 -22.77 -7.29
C MET A 125 -16.13 -22.54 -8.60
N GLN A 126 -15.46 -23.56 -9.12
CA GLN A 126 -14.79 -23.49 -10.43
C GLN A 126 -15.78 -23.40 -11.58
N GLU A 127 -16.90 -24.11 -11.55
CA GLU A 127 -17.96 -24.04 -12.55
C GLU A 127 -18.69 -22.70 -12.51
N ALA A 128 -18.92 -22.13 -11.32
CA ALA A 128 -19.47 -20.79 -11.16
C ALA A 128 -18.49 -19.72 -11.64
N ALA A 129 -17.20 -19.86 -11.34
CA ALA A 129 -16.14 -19.00 -11.87
C ALA A 129 -15.99 -19.15 -13.40
N ALA A 130 -16.15 -20.36 -13.94
CA ALA A 130 -16.10 -20.62 -15.38
C ALA A 130 -17.36 -20.15 -16.11
N GLN A 131 -18.54 -20.24 -15.47
CA GLN A 131 -19.81 -19.70 -15.97
C GLN A 131 -19.82 -18.17 -15.92
N ALA A 132 -19.20 -17.58 -14.90
CA ALA A 132 -18.90 -16.14 -14.84
C ALA A 132 -17.82 -15.71 -15.87
N ALA A 133 -17.08 -16.66 -16.44
CA ALA A 133 -16.08 -16.43 -17.50
C ALA A 133 -16.59 -16.80 -18.92
N VAL A 134 -17.88 -17.10 -19.10
CA VAL A 134 -18.46 -17.27 -20.44
C VAL A 134 -18.79 -15.90 -21.01
N PRO A 135 -18.26 -15.52 -22.19
CA PRO A 135 -18.41 -14.17 -22.72
C PRO A 135 -19.80 -14.02 -23.35
N GLU A 136 -20.78 -13.57 -22.58
CA GLU A 136 -21.91 -12.85 -23.17
C GLU A 136 -21.45 -11.43 -23.49
N SER A 137 -21.35 -11.14 -24.80
CA SER A 137 -21.19 -9.80 -25.34
C SER A 137 -22.39 -8.92 -24.96
N THR A 138 -22.38 -8.41 -23.73
CA THR A 138 -23.14 -7.25 -23.30
C THR A 138 -22.23 -6.45 -22.40
N MET A 139 -21.72 -5.35 -22.96
CA MET A 139 -21.03 -4.23 -22.32
C MET A 139 -21.28 -4.15 -20.80
N LEU A 140 -20.34 -4.66 -20.01
CA LEU A 140 -20.15 -4.31 -18.59
C LEU A 140 -18.82 -3.55 -18.52
N PRO A 141 -18.72 -2.50 -17.67
CA PRO A 141 -17.62 -1.56 -17.71
C PRO A 141 -16.31 -2.29 -17.41
N ASP A 142 -15.28 -1.96 -18.19
CA ASP A 142 -13.92 -2.43 -17.98
C ASP A 142 -13.55 -2.35 -16.49
N ALA A 143 -12.95 -3.42 -15.96
CA ALA A 143 -12.21 -3.32 -14.73
C ALA A 143 -11.28 -2.10 -14.88
N PRO A 144 -11.31 -1.10 -13.97
CA PRO A 144 -10.57 0.13 -14.17
C PRO A 144 -9.12 -0.26 -14.45
N GLU A 145 -8.62 0.19 -15.59
CA GLU A 145 -7.21 0.09 -15.93
C GLU A 145 -6.43 0.54 -14.69
N GLN A 146 -5.59 -0.36 -14.17
CA GLN A 146 -4.80 -0.10 -12.98
C GLN A 146 -3.64 0.81 -13.38
N THR A 147 -3.96 2.08 -13.63
CA THR A 147 -3.00 3.12 -14.03
C THR A 147 -2.52 3.88 -12.80
N LEU A 148 -1.31 4.44 -12.92
CA LEU A 148 -0.78 5.38 -11.94
C LEU A 148 -1.56 6.69 -12.02
N ASP A 149 -1.29 7.62 -11.11
CA ASP A 149 -1.96 8.91 -11.17
C ASP A 149 -1.57 9.65 -12.45
N GLU A 150 -2.60 10.03 -13.22
CA GLU A 150 -2.46 10.85 -14.41
C GLU A 150 -2.99 12.25 -14.14
N TYR A 151 -2.41 13.22 -14.85
CA TYR A 151 -2.90 14.60 -14.81
C TYR A 151 -4.35 14.66 -15.29
N PRO A 152 -5.29 15.23 -14.52
CA PRO A 152 -6.70 15.29 -14.91
C PRO A 152 -6.92 16.17 -16.15
N MET A 153 -6.82 15.61 -17.35
CA MET A 153 -7.02 16.36 -18.60
C MET A 153 -8.47 16.83 -18.76
N PRO A 154 -8.73 18.08 -19.18
CA PRO A 154 -10.09 18.59 -19.31
C PRO A 154 -10.92 17.83 -20.35
N ASP A 155 -10.27 17.26 -21.36
CA ASP A 155 -10.83 16.33 -22.33
C ASP A 155 -9.95 15.05 -22.42
N PRO A 156 -10.43 13.88 -21.97
CA PRO A 156 -9.67 12.63 -22.00
C PRO A 156 -9.36 12.12 -23.41
N MET A 157 -10.07 12.58 -24.44
CA MET A 157 -9.89 12.10 -25.82
C MET A 157 -8.74 12.79 -26.55
N LEU A 158 -8.19 13.86 -25.96
CA LEU A 158 -7.18 14.70 -26.59
C LEU A 158 -5.94 14.82 -25.71
N THR A 159 -4.79 14.91 -26.36
CA THR A 159 -3.48 14.98 -25.72
C THR A 159 -2.75 16.26 -26.13
N LEU A 160 -1.75 16.67 -25.35
CA LEU A 160 -0.91 17.82 -25.68
C LEU A 160 -0.25 17.68 -27.07
N ASP A 161 0.05 16.46 -27.50
CA ASP A 161 0.57 16.18 -28.84
C ASP A 161 -0.42 16.59 -29.95
N ASP A 162 -1.73 16.50 -29.69
CA ASP A 162 -2.74 16.93 -30.66
C ASP A 162 -2.77 18.45 -30.81
N LEU A 163 -2.56 19.16 -29.70
CA LEU A 163 -2.39 20.61 -29.69
C LEU A 163 -1.11 21.05 -30.42
N GLU A 164 -0.01 20.32 -30.22
CA GLU A 164 1.26 20.56 -30.93
C GLU A 164 1.16 20.33 -32.44
N LYS A 165 0.35 19.35 -32.88
CA LYS A 165 0.05 19.11 -34.31
C LYS A 165 -0.68 20.28 -34.95
N CYS A 166 -1.48 21.03 -34.19
CA CYS A 166 -2.12 22.28 -34.61
C CYS A 166 -1.15 23.48 -34.61
N GLY A 167 0.10 23.30 -34.18
CA GLY A 167 1.15 24.31 -34.23
C GLY A 167 1.30 25.14 -32.96
N TYR A 168 0.52 24.86 -31.91
CA TYR A 168 0.61 25.55 -30.63
C TYR A 168 1.57 24.80 -29.69
N ARG A 169 2.59 25.48 -29.14
CA ARG A 169 3.69 24.84 -28.39
C ARG A 169 4.05 25.53 -27.08
N ASP A 170 3.26 26.51 -26.66
CA ASP A 170 3.58 27.32 -25.49
C ASP A 170 3.34 26.55 -24.17
N GLY A 171 2.55 25.47 -24.21
CA GLY A 171 2.37 24.50 -23.11
C GLY A 171 1.48 24.97 -21.95
N ASP A 172 1.00 26.21 -22.04
CA ASP A 172 0.06 26.91 -21.16
C ASP A 172 -1.41 26.60 -21.47
N MET A 173 -1.69 25.87 -22.56
CA MET A 173 -3.05 25.54 -23.01
C MET A 173 -3.28 24.03 -23.05
N LEU A 174 -4.52 23.61 -22.79
CA LEU A 174 -4.97 22.22 -22.78
C LEU A 174 -6.05 22.00 -23.86
N PRO A 175 -5.92 20.97 -24.71
CA PRO A 175 -6.82 20.74 -25.84
C PRO A 175 -8.21 20.26 -25.43
N LEU A 176 -9.21 20.60 -26.24
CA LEU A 176 -10.63 20.31 -26.05
C LEU A 176 -11.32 19.98 -27.38
N SER A 177 -12.27 19.04 -27.34
CA SER A 177 -13.26 18.89 -28.40
C SER A 177 -14.20 20.09 -28.42
N LYS A 178 -14.91 20.28 -29.54
CA LYS A 178 -15.91 21.36 -29.65
C LYS A 178 -16.98 21.24 -28.55
N GLU A 179 -17.49 20.04 -28.32
CA GLU A 179 -18.50 19.76 -27.30
C GLU A 179 -17.98 20.12 -25.91
N ARG A 180 -16.77 19.66 -25.57
CA ARG A 180 -16.18 19.90 -24.26
C ARG A 180 -15.86 21.37 -24.02
N ALA A 181 -15.42 22.06 -25.07
CA ALA A 181 -15.19 23.50 -25.06
C ALA A 181 -16.47 24.30 -24.77
N MET A 182 -17.59 23.95 -25.42
CA MET A 182 -18.89 24.58 -25.12
C MET A 182 -19.34 24.34 -23.68
N GLU A 183 -19.14 23.13 -23.15
CA GLU A 183 -19.48 22.79 -21.76
C GLU A 183 -18.66 23.54 -20.71
N LEU A 184 -17.36 23.75 -20.97
CA LEU A 184 -16.48 24.51 -20.08
C LEU A 184 -16.77 26.01 -20.16
N TYR A 185 -17.08 26.51 -21.36
CA TYR A 185 -17.54 27.89 -21.54
C TYR A 185 -18.84 28.19 -20.77
N GLU A 186 -19.81 27.27 -20.80
CA GLU A 186 -21.05 27.38 -20.00
C GLU A 186 -20.80 27.34 -18.48
N ARG A 187 -19.61 26.93 -18.04
CA ARG A 187 -19.15 26.94 -16.65
C ARG A 187 -18.23 28.12 -16.34
N ASP A 188 -18.26 29.16 -17.17
CA ASP A 188 -17.48 30.39 -17.03
C ASP A 188 -15.95 30.22 -17.16
N LEU A 189 -15.45 29.15 -17.81
CA LEU A 189 -14.03 29.05 -18.19
C LEU A 189 -13.76 29.74 -19.53
N THR A 190 -12.58 30.36 -19.65
CA THR A 190 -12.14 30.99 -20.89
C THR A 190 -11.69 29.95 -21.90
N VAL A 191 -12.37 29.93 -23.05
CA VAL A 191 -12.08 28.98 -24.14
C VAL A 191 -11.45 29.71 -25.32
N TYR A 192 -10.51 29.04 -25.96
CA TYR A 192 -9.77 29.56 -27.10
C TYR A 192 -9.92 28.63 -28.30
N ALA A 193 -9.99 29.21 -29.49
CA ALA A 193 -9.86 28.51 -30.76
C ALA A 193 -8.40 28.57 -31.23
N VAL A 194 -7.82 27.40 -31.52
CA VAL A 194 -6.45 27.29 -32.02
C VAL A 194 -6.49 27.43 -33.54
N VAL A 195 -5.84 28.48 -34.05
CA VAL A 195 -5.82 28.83 -35.46
C VAL A 195 -4.56 28.26 -36.12
N ASP A 196 -4.70 27.79 -37.38
CA ASP A 196 -3.60 27.32 -38.22
C ASP A 196 -2.50 28.39 -38.30
N GLY A 197 -1.39 28.15 -37.60
CA GLY A 197 -0.32 29.13 -37.40
C GLY A 197 0.18 29.25 -35.96
N GLY A 198 -0.41 28.51 -35.01
CA GLY A 198 0.02 28.45 -33.61
C GLY A 198 -0.50 29.62 -32.76
N GLY A 199 -1.54 30.31 -33.22
CA GLY A 199 -2.24 31.33 -32.44
C GLY A 199 -3.44 30.74 -31.72
N ALA A 200 -3.76 31.27 -30.54
CA ALA A 200 -4.99 30.98 -29.80
C ALA A 200 -5.85 32.25 -29.72
N GLU A 201 -7.06 32.19 -30.25
CA GLU A 201 -8.03 33.28 -30.22
C GLU A 201 -9.11 33.00 -29.17
N MET A 202 -9.27 33.92 -28.22
CA MET A 202 -10.30 33.80 -27.18
C MET A 202 -11.70 33.89 -27.79
N LEU A 203 -12.60 33.02 -27.31
CA LEU A 203 -14.00 33.03 -27.72
C LEU A 203 -14.84 33.82 -26.73
N PHE A 204 -15.57 34.82 -27.22
CA PHE A 204 -16.37 35.72 -26.39
C PHE A 204 -17.83 35.31 -26.27
N ASP A 205 -18.36 34.64 -27.29
CA ASP A 205 -19.76 34.20 -27.33
C ASP A 205 -19.93 32.80 -27.93
N ARG A 206 -21.13 32.25 -27.75
CA ARG A 206 -21.48 30.92 -28.27
C ARG A 206 -21.55 30.87 -29.80
N GLU A 207 -21.86 31.99 -30.45
CA GLU A 207 -22.01 32.06 -31.91
C GLU A 207 -20.65 31.90 -32.59
N GLU A 208 -19.57 32.34 -31.95
CA GLU A 208 -18.20 32.16 -32.42
C GLU A 208 -17.80 30.68 -32.55
N PHE A 209 -18.36 29.77 -31.74
CA PHE A 209 -18.09 28.32 -31.87
C PHE A 209 -18.64 27.73 -33.18
N ASP A 210 -19.69 28.33 -33.73
CA ASP A 210 -20.33 27.88 -34.97
C ASP A 210 -19.76 28.56 -36.22
N THR A 211 -19.06 29.68 -36.06
CA THR A 211 -18.37 30.38 -37.16
C THR A 211 -16.95 29.87 -37.40
N GLN A 212 -16.36 29.15 -36.44
CA GLN A 212 -15.05 28.53 -36.60
C GLN A 212 -15.00 27.54 -37.77
N ALA A 213 -13.82 27.41 -38.37
CA ALA A 213 -13.59 26.45 -39.45
C ALA A 213 -13.85 25.01 -39.00
N ALA A 214 -14.33 24.18 -39.92
CA ALA A 214 -14.52 22.77 -39.64
C ALA A 214 -13.16 22.11 -39.36
N GLY A 215 -12.99 21.57 -38.14
CA GLY A 215 -11.74 20.96 -37.68
C GLY A 215 -10.86 21.86 -36.80
N THR A 216 -11.31 23.06 -36.44
CA THR A 216 -10.65 23.90 -35.42
C THR A 216 -10.57 23.16 -34.09
N MET A 217 -9.38 23.12 -33.50
CA MET A 217 -9.17 22.62 -32.14
C MET A 217 -9.45 23.73 -31.14
N TYR A 218 -10.08 23.38 -30.03
CA TYR A 218 -10.31 24.31 -28.93
C TYR A 218 -9.34 24.02 -27.80
N ALA A 219 -9.13 25.00 -26.92
CA ALA A 219 -8.29 24.83 -25.76
C ALA A 219 -8.75 25.72 -24.60
N VAL A 220 -8.36 25.35 -23.39
CA VAL A 220 -8.52 26.13 -22.16
C VAL A 220 -7.15 26.42 -21.56
N SER A 221 -7.01 27.53 -20.84
CA SER A 221 -5.81 27.82 -20.07
C SER A 221 -5.58 26.71 -19.04
N ARG A 222 -4.33 26.22 -18.95
CA ARG A 222 -3.90 25.27 -17.93
C ARG A 222 -4.14 25.85 -16.53
N GLU A 223 -3.83 27.12 -16.32
CA GLU A 223 -4.01 27.81 -15.04
C GLU A 223 -5.49 27.84 -14.64
N GLU A 224 -6.39 28.28 -15.54
CA GLU A 224 -7.83 28.30 -15.25
C GLU A 224 -8.41 26.90 -15.02
N TRP A 225 -7.89 25.90 -15.74
CA TRP A 225 -8.32 24.52 -15.55
C TRP A 225 -7.90 23.97 -14.19
N GLU A 226 -6.66 24.21 -13.77
CA GLU A 226 -6.13 23.80 -12.47
C GLU A 226 -6.84 24.49 -11.29
N GLU A 227 -7.35 25.71 -11.49
CA GLU A 227 -8.18 26.42 -10.50
C GLU A 227 -9.67 26.00 -10.52
N SER A 228 -10.07 25.12 -11.44
CA SER A 228 -11.47 24.75 -11.62
C SER A 228 -11.95 23.73 -10.57
N PRO A 229 -13.22 23.81 -10.12
CA PRO A 229 -13.79 22.81 -9.21
C PRO A 229 -13.82 21.39 -9.80
N GLU A 230 -13.82 21.26 -11.12
CA GLU A 230 -13.83 19.95 -11.77
C GLU A 230 -12.46 19.27 -11.70
N PHE A 231 -11.37 20.02 -11.86
CA PHE A 231 -10.02 19.52 -11.62
C PHE A 231 -9.87 19.02 -10.19
N ASP A 232 -10.26 19.86 -9.22
CA ASP A 232 -10.27 19.51 -7.79
C ASP A 232 -11.08 18.24 -7.52
N ALA A 233 -12.29 18.13 -8.08
CA ALA A 233 -13.15 16.98 -7.89
C ALA A 233 -12.51 15.69 -8.39
N ARG A 234 -11.83 15.72 -9.55
CA ARG A 234 -11.15 14.54 -10.11
C ARG A 234 -9.94 14.13 -9.27
N VAL A 235 -9.17 15.09 -8.77
CA VAL A 235 -8.05 14.80 -7.85
C VAL A 235 -8.57 14.19 -6.55
N GLN A 236 -9.64 14.73 -5.98
CA GLN A 236 -10.24 14.22 -4.74
C GLN A 236 -10.87 12.83 -4.92
N ASP A 237 -11.57 12.61 -6.03
CA ASP A 237 -12.13 11.30 -6.37
C ASP A 237 -11.03 10.24 -6.36
N ARG A 238 -9.92 10.48 -7.07
CA ARG A 238 -8.73 9.62 -7.08
C ARG A 238 -8.20 9.31 -5.68
N LEU A 239 -8.19 10.26 -4.75
CA LEU A 239 -7.72 10.02 -3.37
C LEU A 239 -8.62 9.04 -2.59
N ASN A 240 -9.90 8.90 -2.96
CA ASN A 240 -10.81 7.94 -2.34
C ASN A 240 -10.55 6.48 -2.78
N HIS A 241 -9.77 6.28 -3.85
CA HIS A 241 -9.45 4.97 -4.44
C HIS A 241 -8.09 4.43 -3.96
N GLN A 242 -7.81 4.46 -2.66
CA GLN A 242 -6.48 4.11 -2.12
C GLN A 242 -6.01 2.69 -2.47
N GLU A 243 -6.86 1.67 -2.27
CA GLU A 243 -6.48 0.27 -2.50
C GLU A 243 -6.22 -0.01 -3.99
N GLU A 244 -7.04 0.56 -4.87
CA GLU A 244 -6.91 0.40 -6.32
C GLU A 244 -5.63 1.05 -6.84
N ARG A 245 -5.30 2.25 -6.35
CA ARG A 245 -4.07 2.98 -6.68
C ARG A 245 -2.82 2.30 -6.13
N GLU A 246 -2.88 1.77 -4.91
CA GLU A 246 -1.76 1.00 -4.36
C GLU A 246 -1.53 -0.27 -5.17
N ARG A 247 -2.61 -0.97 -5.56
CA ARG A 247 -2.51 -2.13 -6.44
C ARG A 247 -1.91 -1.76 -7.80
N ALA A 248 -2.34 -0.65 -8.39
CA ALA A 248 -1.79 -0.14 -9.65
C ALA A 248 -0.29 0.17 -9.54
N PHE A 249 0.14 0.81 -8.46
CA PHE A 249 1.57 1.02 -8.17
C PHE A 249 2.33 -0.32 -8.08
N LEU A 250 1.79 -1.28 -7.33
CA LEU A 250 2.41 -2.59 -7.14
C LEU A 250 2.43 -3.45 -8.42
N SER A 251 1.45 -3.30 -9.32
CA SER A 251 1.35 -4.04 -10.58
C SER A 251 2.02 -3.34 -11.77
N HIS A 252 2.36 -2.06 -11.67
CA HIS A 252 2.91 -1.26 -12.77
C HIS A 252 4.19 -1.89 -13.36
N GLU A 253 4.28 -2.07 -14.67
CA GLU A 253 5.43 -2.75 -15.29
C GLU A 253 6.73 -1.92 -15.24
N GLY A 254 6.62 -0.59 -15.24
CA GLY A 254 7.75 0.33 -15.23
C GLY A 254 8.31 0.67 -13.84
N ASP A 255 9.38 1.47 -13.85
CA ASP A 255 9.86 2.17 -12.65
C ASP A 255 8.83 3.23 -12.26
N CYS A 256 8.40 3.22 -10.99
CA CYS A 256 7.44 4.18 -10.45
C CYS A 256 7.71 4.48 -8.98
N PHE A 257 7.06 5.52 -8.47
CA PHE A 257 7.09 5.87 -7.05
C PHE A 257 5.67 6.13 -6.52
N ALA A 258 5.53 5.96 -5.22
CA ALA A 258 4.34 6.30 -4.46
C ALA A 258 4.74 7.10 -3.21
N ILE A 259 3.92 8.07 -2.84
CA ILE A 259 4.10 8.89 -1.64
C ILE A 259 2.96 8.56 -0.68
N TYR A 260 3.35 8.26 0.55
CA TYR A 260 2.46 7.98 1.67
C TYR A 260 2.68 9.03 2.75
N GLN A 261 1.59 9.58 3.27
CA GLN A 261 1.64 10.54 4.39
C GLN A 261 0.81 10.00 5.55
N VAL A 262 1.18 10.37 6.78
CA VAL A 262 0.44 9.94 7.96
C VAL A 262 -1.02 10.36 7.82
N SER A 263 -1.95 9.42 8.02
CA SER A 263 -3.37 9.67 7.85
C SER A 263 -3.86 10.81 8.75
N GLU A 264 -4.94 11.49 8.35
CA GLU A 264 -5.49 12.61 9.13
C GLU A 264 -5.79 12.19 10.57
N ASN A 265 -6.31 10.96 10.73
CA ASN A 265 -6.45 10.30 12.01
C ASN A 265 -5.09 9.74 12.47
N ASP A 266 -4.34 10.55 13.21
CA ASP A 266 -3.02 10.20 13.77
C ASP A 266 -3.12 9.95 15.30
N PRO A 267 -3.65 8.79 15.74
CA PRO A 267 -3.82 8.50 17.17
C PRO A 267 -2.49 8.35 17.91
N GLN A 268 -1.43 7.96 17.20
CA GLN A 268 -0.09 7.72 17.74
C GLN A 268 0.80 8.97 17.71
N ARG A 269 0.33 10.07 17.11
CA ARG A 269 1.07 11.33 16.95
C ARG A 269 2.39 11.14 16.20
N LEU A 270 2.37 10.33 15.15
CA LEU A 270 3.52 10.02 14.30
C LEU A 270 3.95 11.22 13.46
N ARG A 271 3.05 12.17 13.17
CA ARG A 271 3.34 13.32 12.33
C ARG A 271 4.55 14.10 12.83
N PHE A 272 5.51 14.30 11.94
CA PHE A 272 6.77 15.02 12.18
C PHE A 272 7.71 14.33 13.18
N MET A 273 7.46 13.07 13.55
CA MET A 273 8.35 12.31 14.42
C MET A 273 9.42 11.59 13.60
N ASN A 274 10.65 11.59 14.09
CA ASN A 274 11.78 10.95 13.45
C ASN A 274 11.93 9.48 13.88
N MET A 275 12.81 8.72 13.24
CA MET A 275 13.00 7.29 13.57
C MET A 275 13.48 7.06 15.01
N ASP A 276 14.32 7.96 15.55
CA ASP A 276 14.76 7.90 16.95
C ASP A 276 13.59 8.00 17.93
N TRP A 277 12.63 8.87 17.66
CA TRP A 277 11.44 9.03 18.48
C TRP A 277 10.55 7.78 18.43
N LEU A 278 10.36 7.18 17.25
CA LEU A 278 9.59 5.94 17.10
C LEU A 278 10.23 4.80 17.92
N ASN A 279 11.55 4.63 17.80
CA ASN A 279 12.30 3.63 18.55
C ASN A 279 12.21 3.86 20.07
N ALA A 280 12.23 5.11 20.52
CA ALA A 280 12.13 5.44 21.95
C ALA A 280 10.74 5.16 22.56
N HIS A 281 9.71 5.05 21.72
CA HIS A 281 8.32 4.78 22.14
C HIS A 281 7.85 3.37 21.75
N ASP A 282 8.75 2.50 21.31
CA ASP A 282 8.46 1.14 20.83
C ASP A 282 7.37 1.12 19.72
N LEU A 283 7.36 2.14 18.86
CA LEU A 283 6.44 2.26 17.74
C LEU A 283 7.11 1.79 16.44
N SER A 284 6.33 1.16 15.57
CA SER A 284 6.78 0.72 14.25
C SER A 284 5.99 1.43 13.14
N VAL A 285 6.60 1.55 11.97
CA VAL A 285 5.98 2.19 10.81
C VAL A 285 5.02 1.20 10.16
N GLU A 286 3.73 1.32 10.50
CA GLU A 286 2.67 0.44 10.02
C GLU A 286 1.88 1.06 8.87
N ARG A 287 1.66 0.30 7.78
CA ARG A 287 0.90 0.75 6.60
C ARG A 287 -0.47 1.34 6.93
N GLY A 288 -1.16 0.83 7.96
CA GLY A 288 -2.50 1.28 8.35
C GLY A 288 -2.57 2.71 8.91
N ASN A 289 -1.44 3.32 9.25
CA ASN A 289 -1.38 4.71 9.76
C ASN A 289 -1.12 5.75 8.65
N TYR A 290 -1.13 5.31 7.38
CA TYR A 290 -0.73 6.13 6.25
C TYR A 290 -1.78 6.12 5.13
N ASP A 291 -1.92 7.25 4.46
CA ASP A 291 -2.73 7.41 3.27
C ASP A 291 -1.84 7.49 2.04
N LEU A 292 -2.23 6.82 0.95
CA LEU A 292 -1.58 6.95 -0.35
C LEU A 292 -1.98 8.27 -1.01
N VAL A 293 -1.06 9.23 -1.06
CA VAL A 293 -1.36 10.59 -1.54
C VAL A 293 -1.01 10.80 -3.00
N TYR A 294 0.01 10.10 -3.53
CA TYR A 294 0.44 10.31 -4.92
C TYR A 294 1.15 9.08 -5.49
N THR A 295 0.94 8.77 -6.77
CA THR A 295 1.68 7.74 -7.52
C THR A 295 2.08 8.27 -8.89
N ALA A 296 3.30 8.01 -9.36
CA ALA A 296 3.69 8.42 -10.71
C ALA A 296 4.85 7.58 -11.27
N PRO A 297 5.01 7.53 -12.61
CA PRO A 297 6.19 6.94 -13.23
C PRO A 297 7.48 7.61 -12.76
N LEU A 298 8.56 6.84 -12.72
CA LEU A 298 9.88 7.30 -12.31
C LEU A 298 10.85 7.22 -13.50
N PRO A 299 10.88 8.23 -14.39
CA PRO A 299 11.58 8.16 -15.67
C PRO A 299 13.11 8.18 -15.56
N GLU A 300 13.66 8.72 -14.47
CA GLU A 300 15.11 8.89 -14.32
C GLU A 300 15.80 7.65 -13.74
N THR A 301 16.89 7.24 -14.38
CA THR A 301 17.81 6.22 -13.87
C THR A 301 18.90 6.87 -13.00
N GLY A 302 19.02 6.48 -11.74
CA GLY A 302 20.04 7.00 -10.82
C GLY A 302 20.15 6.18 -9.54
N SER A 303 20.95 6.65 -8.57
CA SER A 303 20.95 6.09 -7.20
C SER A 303 19.60 6.35 -6.52
N ILE A 304 19.15 5.43 -5.66
CA ILE A 304 17.91 5.59 -4.88
C ILE A 304 17.94 6.90 -4.08
N ASP A 305 19.01 7.16 -3.32
CA ASP A 305 19.16 8.38 -2.51
C ASP A 305 19.03 9.67 -3.32
N GLY A 306 19.70 9.74 -4.47
CA GLY A 306 19.60 10.88 -5.38
C GLY A 306 18.19 11.08 -5.92
N ARG A 307 17.43 9.99 -6.18
CA ARG A 307 16.04 10.07 -6.60
C ARG A 307 15.13 10.53 -5.47
N LEU A 308 15.32 10.02 -4.27
CA LEU A 308 14.58 10.47 -3.08
C LEU A 308 14.79 11.96 -2.82
N HIS A 309 16.03 12.46 -2.95
CA HIS A 309 16.31 13.89 -2.82
C HIS A 309 15.61 14.74 -3.88
N LYS A 310 15.59 14.30 -5.14
CA LYS A 310 14.86 14.99 -6.22
C LYS A 310 13.35 14.98 -5.99
N LEU A 311 12.78 13.86 -5.53
CA LEU A 311 11.36 13.79 -5.19
C LEU A 311 11.04 14.75 -4.03
N PHE A 312 11.88 14.77 -2.99
CA PHE A 312 11.74 15.74 -1.91
C PHE A 312 11.78 17.19 -2.41
N GLU A 313 12.71 17.52 -3.32
CA GLU A 313 12.80 18.85 -3.93
C GLU A 313 11.55 19.17 -4.76
N GLN A 314 11.11 18.25 -5.62
CA GLN A 314 9.94 18.41 -6.47
C GLN A 314 8.67 18.70 -5.66
N PHE A 315 8.32 17.85 -4.69
CA PHE A 315 7.07 17.98 -3.94
C PHE A 315 7.08 19.13 -2.93
N ASN A 316 8.24 19.75 -2.67
CA ASN A 316 8.36 20.90 -1.77
C ASN A 316 8.54 22.25 -2.48
N PHE A 317 9.28 22.29 -3.61
CA PHE A 317 9.59 23.55 -4.31
C PHE A 317 8.94 23.65 -5.70
N HIS A 318 8.61 22.52 -6.33
CA HIS A 318 8.04 22.44 -7.68
C HIS A 318 6.80 21.55 -7.67
N ARG A 319 5.89 21.85 -6.75
CA ARG A 319 4.72 21.00 -6.45
C ARG A 319 3.87 20.80 -7.71
N PRO A 320 3.55 19.55 -8.09
CA PRO A 320 2.59 19.28 -9.16
C PRO A 320 1.23 19.91 -8.84
N ALA A 321 0.53 20.44 -9.85
CA ALA A 321 -0.78 21.05 -9.67
C ALA A 321 -1.80 20.08 -9.06
N ASP A 322 -1.73 18.80 -9.42
CA ASP A 322 -2.63 17.75 -8.94
C ASP A 322 -2.21 17.12 -7.59
N PHE A 323 -1.20 17.71 -6.91
CA PHE A 323 -0.77 17.30 -5.57
C PHE A 323 -1.42 18.21 -4.50
N HIS A 324 -2.60 17.81 -4.02
CA HIS A 324 -3.37 18.57 -3.02
C HIS A 324 -3.00 18.24 -1.56
N SER A 325 -1.96 17.44 -1.35
CA SER A 325 -1.49 17.08 -0.01
C SER A 325 -0.50 18.11 0.56
N PRO A 326 -0.27 18.14 1.89
CA PRO A 326 0.80 18.92 2.48
C PRO A 326 2.18 18.58 1.89
N SER A 327 3.10 19.55 1.98
CA SER A 327 4.50 19.37 1.61
C SER A 327 5.12 18.15 2.29
N MET A 328 6.00 17.47 1.56
CA MET A 328 6.71 16.29 2.05
C MET A 328 7.59 16.65 3.25
N SER A 329 7.46 15.91 4.35
CA SER A 329 8.09 16.21 5.62
C SER A 329 8.50 14.95 6.41
N VAL A 330 9.18 15.16 7.55
CA VAL A 330 9.51 14.07 8.47
C VAL A 330 8.24 13.30 8.81
N SER A 331 8.33 11.97 8.85
CA SER A 331 7.22 10.99 8.97
C SER A 331 6.59 10.50 7.69
N ASP A 332 6.77 11.18 6.56
CA ASP A 332 6.26 10.71 5.28
C ASP A 332 7.10 9.56 4.72
N ILE A 333 6.54 8.77 3.80
CA ILE A 333 7.20 7.61 3.21
C ILE A 333 7.16 7.72 1.69
N VAL A 334 8.31 7.49 1.05
CA VAL A 334 8.42 7.38 -0.39
C VAL A 334 8.71 5.91 -0.73
N ALA A 335 7.76 5.26 -1.39
CA ALA A 335 7.96 3.93 -1.95
C ALA A 335 8.48 4.06 -3.39
N ILE A 336 9.58 3.38 -3.70
CA ILE A 336 10.17 3.33 -5.03
C ILE A 336 10.11 1.90 -5.52
N LYS A 337 9.45 1.70 -6.65
CA LYS A 337 9.49 0.45 -7.42
C LYS A 337 10.48 0.60 -8.56
N ARG A 338 11.48 -0.27 -8.58
CA ARG A 338 12.48 -0.34 -9.65
C ARG A 338 12.81 -1.76 -10.00
N ASP A 339 12.85 -2.07 -11.30
CA ASP A 339 13.18 -3.41 -11.78
C ASP A 339 12.32 -4.50 -11.09
N GLY A 340 11.05 -4.19 -10.81
CA GLY A 340 10.11 -5.07 -10.11
C GLY A 340 10.29 -5.17 -8.58
N VAL A 341 11.29 -4.50 -8.00
CA VAL A 341 11.58 -4.47 -6.56
C VAL A 341 11.03 -3.19 -5.94
N VAL A 342 10.20 -3.34 -4.91
CA VAL A 342 9.67 -2.22 -4.11
C VAL A 342 10.53 -2.03 -2.87
N SER A 343 10.97 -0.79 -2.65
CA SER A 343 11.67 -0.33 -1.45
C SER A 343 10.93 0.87 -0.87
N CYS A 344 10.81 0.94 0.46
CA CYS A 344 10.05 2.00 1.14
C CYS A 344 11.00 2.82 1.99
N HIS A 345 10.94 4.14 1.88
CA HIS A 345 11.91 5.05 2.48
C HIS A 345 11.20 6.09 3.32
N TYR A 346 11.43 6.02 4.63
CA TYR A 346 10.92 6.99 5.60
C TYR A 346 11.69 8.29 5.51
N CYS A 347 10.99 9.42 5.37
CA CYS A 347 11.57 10.75 5.46
C CYS A 347 11.93 11.02 6.92
N ASP A 348 13.21 11.02 7.22
CA ASP A 348 13.74 11.22 8.56
C ASP A 348 14.29 12.64 8.73
N SER A 349 14.72 12.96 9.95
CA SER A 349 15.34 14.26 10.27
C SER A 349 16.55 14.62 9.39
N ALA A 350 17.26 13.61 8.89
CA ALA A 350 18.42 13.76 8.01
C ALA A 350 18.35 12.78 6.84
N GLY A 351 17.55 13.12 5.83
CA GLY A 351 17.43 12.33 4.61
C GLY A 351 16.39 11.22 4.74
N PHE A 352 16.67 10.07 4.13
CA PHE A 352 15.74 8.97 4.04
C PHE A 352 16.32 7.70 4.64
N GLN A 353 15.47 6.94 5.33
CA GLN A 353 15.81 5.64 5.90
C GLN A 353 14.92 4.55 5.34
N GLU A 354 15.52 3.49 4.80
CA GLU A 354 14.76 2.35 4.27
C GLU A 354 14.04 1.60 5.41
N ILE A 355 12.75 1.34 5.22
CA ILE A 355 11.88 0.61 6.15
C ILE A 355 11.39 -0.70 5.51
N PRO A 356 11.80 -1.86 6.03
CA PRO A 356 11.36 -3.14 5.50
C PRO A 356 9.92 -3.45 5.95
N GLY A 357 9.17 -4.15 5.10
CA GLY A 357 7.85 -4.68 5.46
C GLY A 357 6.69 -3.67 5.46
N PHE A 358 6.91 -2.43 5.02
CA PHE A 358 5.85 -1.43 4.91
C PHE A 358 4.79 -1.82 3.87
N LEU A 359 5.20 -2.30 2.69
CA LEU A 359 4.32 -2.83 1.65
C LEU A 359 4.50 -4.35 1.50
N PRO A 360 3.44 -5.09 1.10
CA PRO A 360 3.52 -6.53 0.86
C PRO A 360 4.55 -6.83 -0.23
N SER A 361 5.46 -7.77 0.05
CA SER A 361 6.48 -8.20 -0.92
C SER A 361 5.83 -8.86 -2.14
N ASN A 362 6.32 -8.53 -3.33
CA ASN A 362 5.78 -8.98 -4.62
C ASN A 362 5.59 -10.52 -4.67
N PRO A 363 4.35 -11.02 -4.84
CA PRO A 363 4.07 -12.47 -4.82
C PRO A 363 4.79 -13.26 -5.93
N LEU A 364 5.16 -12.60 -7.04
CA LEU A 364 5.91 -13.23 -8.13
C LEU A 364 7.34 -13.60 -7.73
N LYS A 365 7.98 -12.80 -6.87
CA LYS A 365 9.32 -13.12 -6.35
C LYS A 365 9.29 -14.26 -5.33
N ASN A 366 8.20 -14.36 -4.56
CA ASN A 366 7.97 -15.52 -3.68
C ASN A 366 7.72 -16.79 -4.48
N ALA A 367 6.92 -16.72 -5.55
CA ALA A 367 6.73 -17.86 -6.45
C ALA A 367 8.03 -18.26 -7.17
N GLU A 368 8.84 -17.31 -7.63
CA GLU A 368 10.12 -17.57 -8.30
C GLU A 368 11.16 -18.16 -7.33
N MET A 369 11.29 -17.61 -6.11
CA MET A 369 12.17 -18.18 -5.08
C MET A 369 11.71 -19.57 -4.60
N THR A 370 10.40 -19.83 -4.55
CA THR A 370 9.88 -21.17 -4.21
C THR A 370 10.23 -22.18 -5.30
N VAL A 371 10.10 -21.81 -6.58
CA VAL A 371 10.40 -22.70 -7.71
C VAL A 371 11.91 -22.94 -7.88
N GLU A 372 12.77 -21.95 -7.61
CA GLU A 372 14.23 -22.14 -7.71
C GLU A 372 14.80 -23.03 -6.59
N ASP A 373 14.22 -23.02 -5.39
CA ASP A 373 14.61 -23.91 -4.28
C ASP A 373 14.05 -25.34 -4.43
N ASP A 374 12.97 -25.53 -5.19
CA ASP A 374 12.29 -26.82 -5.36
C ASP A 374 12.97 -27.77 -6.37
N TYR A 375 14.02 -27.34 -7.08
CA TYR A 375 14.81 -28.23 -7.95
C TYR A 375 15.60 -29.33 -7.20
N GLY A 376 15.54 -29.36 -5.86
CA GLY A 376 16.08 -30.43 -5.01
C GLY A 376 15.04 -31.39 -4.38
N MET A 377 13.75 -31.22 -4.68
CA MET A 377 12.65 -31.91 -3.97
C MET A 377 12.33 -33.26 -4.63
N ILE A 378 12.96 -34.35 -4.18
CA ILE A 378 12.50 -35.73 -4.51
C ILE A 378 11.57 -36.30 -3.41
N ASP A 379 11.48 -35.71 -2.21
CA ASP A 379 10.81 -36.40 -1.08
C ASP A 379 9.82 -35.56 -0.25
N GLY A 380 9.26 -34.47 -0.80
CA GLY A 380 8.06 -33.82 -0.23
C GLY A 380 8.21 -33.18 1.17
N ILE A 381 9.42 -33.00 1.69
CA ILE A 381 9.67 -32.31 2.98
C ILE A 381 10.22 -30.92 2.70
N ILE A 382 9.39 -29.91 2.91
CA ILE A 382 9.74 -28.48 2.85
C ILE A 382 10.64 -28.17 4.05
N ASN A 383 11.95 -27.98 3.83
CA ASN A 383 12.89 -27.56 4.88
C ASN A 383 13.32 -26.10 4.66
N ASN A 384 12.49 -25.16 5.13
CA ASN A 384 12.77 -23.71 5.13
C ASN A 384 13.54 -23.25 6.40
N GLY A 385 14.40 -24.11 6.94
CA GLY A 385 15.28 -23.76 8.06
C GLY A 385 16.64 -23.23 7.58
N SER A 386 17.27 -22.34 8.35
CA SER A 386 18.63 -21.85 8.10
C SER A 386 19.61 -23.02 7.96
N LYS A 387 20.09 -23.27 6.74
CA LYS A 387 21.02 -24.39 6.46
C LYS A 387 22.45 -24.04 6.89
N ALA A 388 23.00 -24.81 7.83
CA ALA A 388 24.35 -24.63 8.37
C ALA A 388 25.45 -24.50 7.29
N THR A 389 26.46 -23.69 7.58
CA THR A 389 27.61 -23.40 6.71
C THR A 389 28.76 -24.39 6.95
N VAL A 390 29.71 -24.49 6.00
CA VAL A 390 30.90 -25.36 6.14
C VAL A 390 31.69 -25.00 7.40
N ALA A 391 31.84 -23.70 7.70
CA ALA A 391 32.54 -23.21 8.88
C ALA A 391 31.88 -23.65 10.20
N GLU A 392 30.55 -23.66 10.25
CA GLU A 392 29.80 -24.11 11.44
C GLU A 392 29.89 -25.62 11.64
N LEU A 393 29.81 -26.41 10.55
CA LEU A 393 29.96 -27.86 10.61
C LEU A 393 31.41 -28.27 10.95
N GLU A 394 32.41 -27.56 10.43
CA GLU A 394 33.81 -27.77 10.83
C GLU A 394 34.05 -27.41 12.30
N ALA A 395 33.45 -26.33 12.81
CA ALA A 395 33.55 -25.95 14.21
C ALA A 395 32.90 -27.00 15.13
N GLN A 396 31.74 -27.55 14.73
CA GLN A 396 31.09 -28.65 15.45
C GLN A 396 31.95 -29.93 15.46
N ALA A 397 32.56 -30.29 14.33
CA ALA A 397 33.46 -31.44 14.24
C ALA A 397 34.70 -31.26 15.12
N ARG A 398 35.29 -30.05 15.14
CA ARG A 398 36.43 -29.71 16.02
C ARG A 398 36.03 -29.70 17.49
N GLY A 399 34.79 -29.37 17.80
CA GLY A 399 34.18 -29.47 19.14
C GLY A 399 33.87 -30.91 19.57
N GLY A 400 34.14 -31.91 18.73
CA GLY A 400 33.90 -33.32 19.03
C GLY A 400 32.44 -33.77 18.89
N GLN A 401 31.58 -32.94 18.29
CA GLN A 401 30.21 -33.32 17.97
C GLN A 401 30.15 -34.08 16.63
N PRO A 402 29.29 -35.11 16.51
CA PRO A 402 29.13 -35.84 15.26
C PRO A 402 28.47 -34.94 14.21
N ILE A 403 29.08 -34.87 13.03
CA ILE A 403 28.50 -34.18 11.86
C ILE A 403 28.13 -35.19 10.78
N SER A 404 27.08 -34.89 10.02
CA SER A 404 26.69 -35.65 8.83
C SER A 404 27.64 -35.35 7.68
N LEU A 405 28.20 -36.40 7.07
CA LEU A 405 29.03 -36.26 5.87
C LEU A 405 28.24 -35.74 4.68
N MET A 406 26.93 -36.01 4.64
CA MET A 406 26.04 -35.52 3.59
C MET A 406 25.86 -34.00 3.71
N ASP A 407 25.61 -33.51 4.93
CA ASP A 407 25.39 -32.09 5.19
C ASP A 407 26.66 -31.27 4.92
N LEU A 408 27.83 -31.85 5.21
CA LEU A 408 29.13 -31.25 4.87
C LEU A 408 29.32 -31.17 3.34
N ALA A 409 29.00 -32.23 2.61
CA ALA A 409 29.08 -32.24 1.15
C ALA A 409 28.13 -31.20 0.52
N ASP A 410 26.89 -31.11 1.02
CA ASP A 410 25.91 -30.13 0.56
C ASP A 410 26.31 -28.69 0.92
N ALA A 411 26.92 -28.47 2.07
CA ALA A 411 27.48 -27.17 2.45
C ALA A 411 28.66 -26.77 1.55
N VAL A 412 29.56 -27.71 1.22
CA VAL A 412 30.69 -27.47 0.30
C VAL A 412 30.21 -27.15 -1.11
N HIS A 413 29.23 -27.90 -1.62
CA HIS A 413 28.66 -27.65 -2.95
C HIS A 413 27.93 -26.31 -3.04
N ARG A 414 27.27 -25.86 -1.96
CA ARG A 414 26.68 -24.51 -1.87
C ARG A 414 27.76 -23.42 -1.92
N GLU A 415 28.79 -23.52 -1.10
CA GLU A 415 29.91 -22.56 -1.12
C GLU A 415 30.59 -22.49 -2.50
N GLU A 416 30.76 -23.62 -3.18
CA GLU A 416 31.32 -23.63 -4.54
C GLU A 416 30.42 -22.96 -5.57
N ARG A 417 29.09 -23.10 -5.45
CA ARG A 417 28.14 -22.42 -6.34
C ARG A 417 28.16 -20.91 -6.12
N ASP A 418 28.23 -20.46 -4.88
CA ASP A 418 28.30 -19.02 -4.56
C ASP A 418 29.62 -18.40 -5.02
N LYS A 419 30.74 -19.13 -4.89
CA LYS A 419 32.03 -18.73 -5.47
C LYS A 419 31.97 -18.66 -7.00
N LYS A 420 31.25 -19.57 -7.68
CA LYS A 420 31.05 -19.54 -9.14
C LYS A 420 30.19 -18.36 -9.59
N LYS A 421 29.16 -17.97 -8.83
CA LYS A 421 28.36 -16.76 -9.09
C LYS A 421 29.26 -15.50 -8.97
N SER A 422 30.08 -15.40 -7.93
CA SER A 422 31.04 -14.29 -7.72
C SER A 422 32.09 -14.17 -8.83
N VAL A 423 32.59 -15.29 -9.38
CA VAL A 423 33.55 -15.29 -10.50
C VAL A 423 32.91 -14.86 -11.82
N MET A 424 31.66 -15.25 -12.10
CA MET A 424 30.91 -14.73 -13.26
C MET A 424 30.67 -13.22 -13.17
N GLU A 425 30.47 -12.70 -11.97
CA GLU A 425 30.28 -11.27 -11.72
C GLU A 425 31.59 -10.47 -11.88
N GLN A 426 32.72 -11.02 -11.45
CA GLN A 426 34.07 -10.47 -11.74
C GLN A 426 34.42 -10.51 -13.24
N LEU A 427 33.95 -11.50 -13.99
CA LEU A 427 34.11 -11.58 -15.46
C LEU A 427 33.26 -10.55 -16.20
N ARG A 428 32.08 -10.18 -15.67
CA ARG A 428 31.25 -9.08 -16.21
C ARG A 428 31.85 -7.69 -15.96
N GLN A 429 32.66 -7.53 -14.91
CA GLN A 429 33.33 -6.26 -14.56
C GLN A 429 34.71 -6.07 -15.23
N SER A 430 35.17 -7.01 -16.06
CA SER A 430 36.44 -6.86 -16.77
C SER A 430 36.31 -5.95 -18.00
N PRO A 431 37.05 -4.82 -18.11
CA PRO A 431 36.95 -3.95 -19.27
C PRO A 431 37.50 -4.62 -20.53
N LYS A 432 36.76 -4.54 -21.64
CA LYS A 432 37.17 -5.02 -22.97
C LYS A 432 38.51 -4.38 -23.35
N GLN A 433 39.59 -5.17 -23.41
CA GLN A 433 40.85 -4.73 -24.01
C GLN A 433 40.65 -4.41 -25.50
N GLU A 434 40.66 -3.12 -25.84
CA GLU A 434 40.77 -2.66 -27.21
C GLU A 434 42.12 -3.12 -27.80
N ARG A 435 42.06 -4.04 -28.77
CA ARG A 435 43.22 -4.38 -29.62
C ARG A 435 43.52 -3.21 -30.56
N LYS A 436 44.39 -2.28 -30.16
CA LYS A 436 45.02 -1.31 -31.07
C LYS A 436 45.90 -2.05 -32.08
N LYS A 437 45.41 -2.17 -33.32
CA LYS A 437 46.25 -2.52 -34.48
C LYS A 437 47.09 -1.30 -34.85
N THR A 438 48.36 -1.28 -34.48
CA THR A 438 49.37 -0.37 -35.06
C THR A 438 50.21 -1.14 -36.08
N ALA A 439 50.20 -0.68 -37.32
CA ALA A 439 51.01 -1.21 -38.41
C ALA A 439 52.48 -0.79 -38.27
N PRO A 440 53.46 -1.67 -38.53
CA PRO A 440 54.88 -1.34 -38.39
C PRO A 440 55.39 -0.53 -39.59
N LYS A 441 55.98 0.64 -39.32
CA LYS A 441 56.79 1.39 -40.30
C LYS A 441 58.25 0.89 -40.23
N ARG A 442 58.78 0.39 -41.35
CA ARG A 442 60.21 0.06 -41.54
C ARG A 442 60.88 1.07 -42.48
N SER A 443 61.79 1.86 -41.91
CA SER A 443 63.13 2.27 -42.37
C SER A 443 63.41 2.68 -43.83
N ALA A 444 63.81 3.94 -44.00
CA ALA A 444 64.94 4.45 -44.80
C ALA A 444 65.41 5.71 -44.02
N GLU A 445 66.63 5.85 -43.51
CA GLU A 445 67.95 6.09 -44.12
C GLU A 445 68.94 6.02 -42.91
N ARG A 446 70.12 5.39 -42.92
CA ARG A 446 71.38 5.57 -43.68
C ARG A 446 72.49 5.92 -42.66
N GLU A 447 73.50 5.04 -42.62
CA GLU A 447 74.92 5.23 -42.27
C GLU A 447 75.31 6.28 -41.21
N LEU A 448 75.84 5.84 -40.07
CA LEU A 448 77.29 5.69 -39.80
C LEU A 448 77.52 5.11 -38.40
#